data_AF-A0A291QQ56-F1
#
_entry.id   AF-A0A291QQ56-F1
#
_cell.length_a   1.000
_cell.length_b   1.000
_cell.length_c   1.000
_cell.angle_alpha   90.00
_cell.angle_beta   90.00
_cell.angle_gamma   90.00
#
_symmetry.space_group_name_H-M   'P 1'
#
loop_
_entity.id
_entity.type
_entity.pdbx_description
1 polymer ?
#
loop_
_entity_poly.entity_id
_entity_poly.type
_entity_poly.pdbx_seq_one_letter_code
_entity_poly.pdbx_strand_id
1 'polypeptide(L)'
;MPDTNNGGAFIDSLRRNNAKIREDRAIAIAEDAQLIYKRETEDLSLMIKKLKREQENMLDMSPTDANSLVLASDFDAKSFVSKDLELAVKIRNLEIKLELAVRRYQHLFGGNLNL
;
A
#
# COMPACT_ATOMS: atom_id res chain seq x y z
N MET A 1 6.17 -11.89 -28.18
CA MET A 1 5.31 -10.70 -28.20
C MET A 1 4.35 -10.88 -27.04
N PRO A 2 4.36 -10.05 -25.99
CA PRO A 2 3.36 -10.17 -24.94
C PRO A 2 2.05 -9.56 -25.44
N ASP A 3 0.95 -10.24 -25.15
CA ASP A 3 -0.37 -10.04 -25.74
C ASP A 3 -0.94 -8.63 -25.58
N THR A 4 -1.21 -7.98 -26.70
CA THR A 4 -1.99 -6.74 -26.84
C THR A 4 -3.48 -7.03 -26.69
N ASN A 5 -3.93 -7.46 -25.52
CA ASN A 5 -5.35 -7.42 -25.15
C ASN A 5 -5.62 -6.14 -24.34
N ASN A 6 -5.57 -5.01 -25.04
CA ASN A 6 -5.62 -3.64 -24.54
C ASN A 6 -7.05 -3.19 -24.18
N GLY A 7 -7.52 -3.58 -22.99
CA GLY A 7 -8.70 -2.95 -22.39
C GLY A 7 -9.06 -3.49 -21.03
N GLY A 8 -8.33 -3.10 -19.98
CA GLY A 8 -8.90 -3.22 -18.63
C GLY A 8 -10.21 -2.40 -18.54
N ALA A 9 -11.04 -2.66 -17.51
CA ALA A 9 -12.37 -2.04 -17.40
C ALA A 9 -12.37 -0.50 -17.50
N PHE A 10 -11.23 0.13 -17.21
CA PHE A 10 -11.03 1.57 -17.33
C PHE A 10 -11.01 2.07 -18.79
N ILE A 11 -10.21 1.45 -19.67
CA ILE A 11 -10.13 1.82 -21.10
C ILE A 11 -11.47 1.56 -21.79
N ASP A 12 -12.10 0.43 -21.50
CA ASP A 12 -13.42 0.07 -22.05
C ASP A 12 -14.49 1.09 -21.66
N SER A 13 -14.47 1.57 -20.43
CA SER A 13 -15.36 2.64 -19.97
C SER A 13 -15.12 3.96 -20.70
N LEU A 14 -13.85 4.34 -20.93
CA LEU A 14 -13.49 5.57 -21.64
C LEU A 14 -13.95 5.52 -23.10
N ARG A 15 -13.75 4.39 -23.80
CA ARG A 15 -14.22 4.18 -25.17
C ARG A 15 -15.76 4.20 -25.26
N ARG A 16 -16.46 3.58 -24.31
CA ARG A 16 -17.94 3.48 -24.33
C ARG A 16 -18.66 4.80 -24.03
N ASN A 17 -18.17 5.58 -23.07
CA ASN A 17 -18.86 6.81 -22.65
C ASN A 17 -18.58 8.02 -23.53
N ASN A 18 -17.50 8.01 -24.32
CA ASN A 18 -17.05 9.19 -25.02
C ASN A 18 -16.77 8.90 -26.49
N ALA A 19 -17.82 8.92 -27.31
CA ALA A 19 -17.71 8.93 -28.77
C ALA A 19 -16.83 10.08 -29.34
N LYS A 20 -16.44 11.05 -28.50
CA LYS A 20 -15.56 12.19 -28.82
C LYS A 20 -14.10 12.01 -28.40
N ILE A 21 -13.77 11.03 -27.57
CA ILE A 21 -12.37 10.77 -27.18
C ILE A 21 -11.76 9.86 -28.25
N ARG A 22 -10.77 10.40 -28.96
CA ARG A 22 -9.94 9.61 -29.88
C ARG A 22 -9.19 8.54 -29.09
N GLU A 23 -9.04 7.38 -29.71
CA GLU A 23 -8.38 6.20 -29.14
C GLU A 23 -7.06 6.53 -28.44
N ASP A 24 -6.18 7.29 -29.11
CA ASP A 24 -4.88 7.71 -28.57
C ASP A 24 -5.00 8.47 -27.25
N ARG A 25 -6.06 9.26 -27.07
CA ARG A 25 -6.30 10.02 -25.84
C ARG A 25 -6.86 9.14 -24.73
N ALA A 26 -7.68 8.14 -25.05
CA ALA A 26 -8.16 7.17 -24.06
C ALA A 26 -7.00 6.33 -23.52
N ILE A 27 -6.08 5.92 -24.40
CA ILE A 27 -4.87 5.20 -24.02
C ILE A 27 -3.99 6.05 -23.11
N ALA A 28 -3.67 7.30 -23.50
CA ALA A 28 -2.85 8.19 -22.68
C ALA A 28 -3.41 8.41 -21.26
N ILE A 29 -4.72 8.64 -21.14
CA ILE A 29 -5.39 8.81 -19.84
C ILE A 29 -5.30 7.52 -19.01
N ALA A 30 -5.45 6.36 -19.65
CA ALA A 30 -5.38 5.08 -18.95
C ALA A 30 -3.95 4.75 -18.47
N GLU A 31 -2.93 5.05 -19.27
CA GLU A 31 -1.53 4.88 -18.88
C GLU A 31 -1.16 5.77 -17.69
N ASP A 32 -1.55 7.05 -17.73
CA ASP A 32 -1.34 7.99 -16.61
C ASP A 32 -2.03 7.50 -15.33
N ALA A 33 -3.30 7.11 -15.44
CA ALA A 33 -4.07 6.59 -14.31
C ALA A 33 -3.45 5.30 -13.75
N GLN A 34 -3.02 4.39 -14.63
CA GLN A 34 -2.38 3.13 -14.25
C GLN A 34 -1.07 3.38 -13.49
N LEU A 35 -0.24 4.32 -13.96
CA LEU A 35 1.03 4.65 -13.33
C LEU A 35 0.84 5.21 -11.92
N ILE A 36 -0.09 6.17 -11.76
CA ILE A 36 -0.39 6.77 -10.46
C ILE A 36 -0.96 5.73 -9.51
N TYR A 37 -1.92 4.91 -9.97
CA TYR A 37 -2.53 3.87 -9.14
C TYR A 37 -1.50 2.86 -8.65
N LYS A 38 -0.58 2.45 -9.52
CA LYS A 38 0.53 1.55 -9.17
C LYS A 38 1.38 2.15 -8.04
N ARG A 39 1.82 3.40 -8.18
CA ARG A 39 2.65 4.09 -7.18
C ARG A 39 1.97 4.18 -5.82
N GLU A 40 0.70 4.60 -5.79
CA GLU A 40 -0.08 4.66 -4.55
C GLU A 40 -0.21 3.29 -3.87
N THR A 41 -0.32 2.22 -4.67
CA THR A 41 -0.38 0.85 -4.15
C THR A 41 0.96 0.39 -3.59
N GLU A 42 2.07 0.76 -4.23
CA GLU A 42 3.44 0.51 -3.75
C GLU A 42 3.72 1.28 -2.46
N ASP A 43 3.28 2.53 -2.35
CA ASP A 43 3.43 3.35 -1.15
C ASP A 43 2.68 2.77 0.05
N LEU A 44 1.49 2.19 -0.17
CA LEU A 44 0.78 1.44 0.87
C LEU A 44 1.58 0.23 1.37
N SER A 45 2.17 -0.56 0.46
CA SER A 45 3.05 -1.70 0.81
C SER A 45 4.25 -1.23 1.63
N LEU A 46 4.90 -0.13 1.22
CA LEU A 46 6.02 0.45 1.94
C LEU A 46 5.62 0.94 3.35
N MET A 47 4.47 1.59 3.48
CA MET A 47 3.96 2.07 4.76
C MET A 47 3.69 0.92 5.73
N ILE A 48 3.09 -0.18 5.25
CA ILE A 48 2.88 -1.40 6.05
C ILE A 48 4.23 -1.96 6.52
N LYS A 49 5.23 -2.07 5.63
CA LYS A 49 6.57 -2.56 5.99
C LYS A 49 7.23 -1.67 7.06
N LYS A 50 7.07 -0.35 6.98
CA LYS A 50 7.57 0.60 7.99
C LYS A 50 6.89 0.43 9.35
N LEU A 51 5.56 0.34 9.37
CA LEU A 51 4.79 0.19 10.61
C LEU A 51 5.03 -1.16 11.29
N LYS A 52 5.18 -2.25 10.52
CA LYS A 52 5.58 -3.55 11.07
C LYS A 52 6.95 -3.50 11.71
N ARG A 53 7.92 -2.82 11.08
CA ARG A 53 9.24 -2.59 11.70
C ARG A 53 9.16 -1.73 12.95
N GLU A 54 8.32 -0.70 12.96
CA GLU A 54 8.09 0.11 14.16
C GLU A 54 7.53 -0.74 15.29
N GLN A 55 6.55 -1.61 15.01
CA GLN A 55 5.98 -2.53 15.97
C GLN A 55 7.04 -3.50 16.53
N GLU A 56 7.87 -4.11 15.68
CA GLU A 56 8.97 -4.98 16.11
C GLU A 56 10.03 -4.22 16.93
N ASN A 57 10.37 -3.00 16.52
CA ASN A 57 11.34 -2.16 17.24
C ASN A 57 10.85 -1.74 18.63
N MET A 58 9.53 -1.77 18.90
CA MET A 58 9.02 -1.54 20.25
C MET A 58 9.39 -2.67 21.22
N LEU A 59 9.78 -3.84 20.71
CA LEU A 59 10.30 -4.95 21.51
C LEU A 59 11.81 -4.85 21.76
N ASP A 60 12.50 -3.95 21.06
CA ASP A 60 13.93 -3.72 21.24
C ASP A 60 14.17 -2.91 22.52
N MET A 61 14.46 -3.61 23.61
CA MET A 61 14.83 -3.05 24.90
C MET A 61 16.36 -2.90 25.05
N SER A 62 17.12 -2.89 23.94
CA SER A 62 18.55 -2.62 24.04
C SER A 62 18.80 -1.22 24.62
N PRO A 63 19.80 -1.09 25.50
CA PRO A 63 20.13 0.20 26.10
C PRO A 63 20.56 1.19 25.00
N THR A 64 19.90 2.35 24.94
CA THR A 64 20.18 3.38 23.91
C THR A 64 21.55 4.06 24.07
N ASP A 65 22.21 3.86 25.21
CA ASP A 65 23.56 4.32 25.52
C ASP A 65 24.26 3.32 26.44
N ALA A 66 25.59 3.23 26.37
CA ALA A 66 26.41 2.32 27.20
C ALA A 66 26.23 2.51 28.72
N ASN A 67 25.65 3.63 29.14
CA ASN A 67 25.37 3.98 30.53
C ASN A 67 23.87 3.93 30.90
N SER A 68 22.98 3.60 29.96
CA SER A 68 21.53 3.60 30.15
C SER A 68 21.01 2.17 30.36
N LEU A 69 21.13 1.64 31.58
CA LEU A 69 20.43 0.41 31.94
C LEU A 69 18.95 0.74 32.12
N VAL A 70 18.13 0.53 31.08
CA VAL A 70 16.68 0.46 31.25
C VAL A 70 16.41 -0.79 32.09
N LEU A 71 16.08 -0.60 33.37
CA LEU A 71 15.71 -1.72 34.23
C LEU A 71 14.36 -2.25 33.77
N ALA A 72 14.17 -3.57 33.80
CA ALA A 72 12.87 -4.19 33.46
C ALA A 72 11.70 -3.66 34.33
N SER A 73 12.01 -3.07 35.48
CA SER A 73 11.05 -2.38 36.37
C SER A 73 10.52 -1.06 35.81
N ASP A 74 11.25 -0.41 34.90
CA ASP A 74 10.90 0.88 34.32
C ASP A 74 10.05 0.73 33.05
N PHE A 75 9.77 -0.52 32.64
CA PHE A 75 8.94 -0.83 31.50
C PHE A 75 7.47 -0.55 31.79
N ASP A 76 6.90 0.45 31.11
CA ASP A 76 5.47 0.72 31.16
C ASP A 76 4.70 -0.21 30.21
N ALA A 77 4.28 -1.35 30.76
CA ALA A 77 3.50 -2.34 30.04
C ALA A 77 2.19 -1.79 29.48
N LYS A 78 1.54 -0.84 30.17
CA LYS A 78 0.25 -0.30 29.72
C LYS A 78 0.42 0.61 28.51
N SER A 79 1.44 1.47 28.53
CA SER A 79 1.77 2.31 27.38
C SER A 79 2.24 1.49 26.18
N PHE A 80 3.05 0.45 26.41
CA PHE A 80 3.45 -0.49 25.37
C PHE A 80 2.24 -1.15 24.70
N VAL A 81 1.37 -1.81 25.48
CA VAL A 81 0.19 -2.51 24.94
C VAL A 81 -0.74 -1.54 24.21
N SER A 82 -0.95 -0.34 24.74
CA SER A 82 -1.79 0.67 24.08
C SER A 82 -1.25 1.04 22.69
N LYS A 83 0.06 1.29 22.59
CA LYS A 83 0.70 1.67 21.32
C LYS A 83 0.75 0.50 20.34
N ASP A 84 1.02 -0.71 20.83
CA ASP A 84 1.04 -1.92 20.00
C ASP A 84 -0.35 -2.20 19.37
N LEU A 85 -1.42 -2.09 20.16
CA LEU A 85 -2.79 -2.23 19.66
C LEU A 85 -3.16 -1.15 18.64
N GLU A 86 -2.72 0.10 18.85
CA GLU A 86 -2.91 1.20 17.89
C GLU A 86 -2.22 0.90 16.55
N LEU A 87 -0.96 0.48 16.60
CA LEU A 87 -0.19 0.09 15.41
C LEU A 87 -0.84 -1.11 14.71
N ALA A 88 -1.29 -2.11 15.45
CA ALA A 88 -1.96 -3.30 14.89
C ALA A 88 -3.22 -2.94 14.10
N VAL A 89 -4.08 -2.07 14.65
CA VAL A 89 -5.29 -1.60 13.95
C VAL A 89 -4.91 -0.80 12.70
N LYS A 90 -3.90 0.07 12.78
CA LYS A 90 -3.43 0.86 11.64
C LYS A 90 -2.84 -0.01 10.53
N ILE A 91 -2.01 -0.99 10.88
CA ILE A 91 -1.46 -1.98 9.94
C ILE A 91 -2.59 -2.73 9.26
N ARG A 92 -3.57 -3.23 10.04
CA ARG A 92 -4.68 -4.01 9.49
C ARG A 92 -5.51 -3.19 8.50
N ASN A 93 -5.80 -1.95 8.81
CA ASN A 93 -6.54 -1.05 7.91
C ASN A 93 -5.78 -0.81 6.60
N LEU A 94 -4.45 -0.64 6.67
CA LEU A 94 -3.62 -0.49 5.48
C LEU A 94 -3.53 -1.78 4.67
N GLU A 95 -3.43 -2.95 5.30
CA GLU A 95 -3.46 -4.25 4.62
C GLU A 95 -4.77 -4.48 3.86
N ILE A 96 -5.91 -4.16 4.48
CA ILE A 96 -7.22 -4.21 3.82
C ILE A 96 -7.24 -3.24 2.63
N LYS A 97 -6.77 -2.01 2.82
CA LYS A 97 -6.70 -1.02 1.73
C LYS A 97 -5.81 -1.51 0.58
N LEU A 98 -4.66 -2.11 0.89
CA LEU A 98 -3.74 -2.67 -0.09
C LEU A 98 -4.37 -3.82 -0.88
N GLU A 99 -5.03 -4.76 -0.19
CA GLU A 99 -5.74 -5.88 -0.81
C GLU A 99 -6.81 -5.39 -1.79
N LEU A 100 -7.61 -4.40 -1.37
CA LEU A 100 -8.64 -3.80 -2.21
C LEU A 100 -8.03 -3.05 -3.40
N ALA A 101 -6.95 -2.30 -3.19
CA ALA A 101 -6.24 -1.58 -4.24
C ALA A 101 -5.67 -2.54 -5.30
N VAL A 102 -5.02 -3.63 -4.90
CA VAL A 102 -4.48 -4.64 -5.82
C VAL A 102 -5.59 -5.29 -6.66
N ARG A 103 -6.68 -5.72 -6.02
CA ARG A 103 -7.83 -6.30 -6.75
C ARG A 103 -8.44 -5.31 -7.73
N ARG A 104 -8.55 -4.05 -7.31
CA ARG A 104 -9.12 -3.00 -8.15
C ARG A 104 -8.19 -2.66 -9.31
N TYR A 105 -6.88 -2.60 -9.09
CA TYR A 105 -5.88 -2.40 -10.13
C TYR A 105 -5.96 -3.49 -11.20
N GLN A 106 -6.01 -4.76 -10.78
CA GLN A 106 -6.14 -5.90 -11.70
C GLN A 106 -7.42 -5.80 -12.53
N HIS A 107 -8.55 -5.43 -11.91
CA HIS A 107 -9.80 -5.24 -12.63
C HIS A 107 -9.76 -4.07 -13.63
N LEU A 108 -9.17 -2.93 -13.23
CA LEU A 108 -9.14 -1.72 -14.04
C LEU A 108 -8.16 -1.78 -15.20
N PHE A 109 -7.01 -2.46 -15.02
CA PHE A 109 -5.88 -2.39 -15.95
C PHE A 109 -5.39 -3.77 -16.43
N GLY A 110 -5.91 -4.88 -15.89
CA GLY A 110 -5.51 -6.24 -16.29
C GLY A 110 -4.11 -6.67 -15.87
N GLY A 111 -3.36 -5.81 -15.17
CA GLY A 111 -1.99 -6.08 -14.72
C GLY A 111 -1.92 -6.71 -13.34
N ASN A 112 -0.91 -7.56 -13.12
CA ASN A 112 -0.52 -8.02 -11.78
C ASN A 112 0.54 -7.06 -11.20
N LEU A 113 0.38 -6.71 -9.93
CA LEU A 113 1.38 -5.94 -9.17
C LEU A 113 2.26 -6.91 -8.37
N ASN A 114 3.57 -6.83 -8.55
CA ASN A 114 4.55 -7.45 -7.66
C ASN A 114 4.96 -6.41 -6.60
N LEU A 115 4.62 -6.64 -5.34
CA LEU A 115 4.72 -5.68 -4.22
C LEU A 115 5.58 -6.20 -3.06
#